data_AF-A0A7C0ZD74-F1
#
_entry.id   AF-A0A7C0ZD74-F1
#
_cell.length_a   1.000
_cell.length_b   1.000
_cell.length_c   1.000
_cell.angle_alpha   90.00
_cell.angle_beta   90.00
_cell.angle_gamma   90.00
#
_symmetry.space_group_name_H-M   'P 1'
#
loop_
_entity.id
_entity.type
_entity.pdbx_description
1 polymer ?
#
loop_
_entity_poly.entity_id
_entity_poly.type
_entity_poly.pdbx_seq_one_letter_code
_entity_poly.pdbx_strand_id
1 'polypeptide(L)'
;MAKEGLSFRKIVELLSALEEEDHSNGHLEVPGWTGEAAEKGITTLVEQGYVHKGEAGEGRPHYKLTPKGRNVLQYIKRFEPLVNPLDPGPGLGHQ
;
A
#
# COMPACT_ATOMS: atom_id res chain seq x y z
N MET A 1 -15.81 -18.14 12.18
CA MET A 1 -15.81 -17.10 11.13
C MET A 1 -14.51 -16.31 11.28
N ALA A 2 -13.48 -16.66 10.51
CA ALA A 2 -12.24 -15.90 10.52
C ALA A 2 -12.54 -14.54 9.89
N LYS A 3 -12.34 -13.45 10.64
CA LYS A 3 -12.17 -12.14 10.02
C LYS A 3 -10.86 -12.23 9.25
N GLU A 4 -10.92 -12.55 7.96
CA GLU A 4 -9.75 -12.48 7.09
C GLU A 4 -9.31 -11.01 7.02
N GLY A 5 -8.46 -10.62 7.97
CA GLY A 5 -7.77 -9.34 7.92
C GLY A 5 -6.86 -9.30 6.69
N LEU A 6 -6.62 -8.11 6.15
CA LEU A 6 -5.61 -7.94 5.11
C LEU A 6 -4.26 -8.48 5.60
N SER A 7 -3.70 -9.45 4.87
CA SER A 7 -2.35 -9.92 5.12
C SER A 7 -1.34 -8.79 4.94
N PHE A 8 -0.22 -8.85 5.66
CA PHE A 8 0.85 -7.85 5.54
C PHE A 8 1.33 -7.64 4.10
N ARG A 9 1.54 -8.72 3.34
CA ARG A 9 1.90 -8.67 1.91
C ARG A 9 0.90 -7.86 1.08
N LYS A 10 -0.39 -8.08 1.32
CA LYS A 10 -1.49 -7.39 0.66
C LYS A 10 -1.50 -5.88 0.96
N ILE A 11 -1.15 -5.49 2.19
CA ILE A 11 -0.99 -4.08 2.58
C ILE A 11 0.16 -3.44 1.80
N VAL A 12 1.29 -4.13 1.67
CA VAL A 12 2.46 -3.62 0.92
C VAL A 12 2.12 -3.42 -0.55
N GLU A 13 1.44 -4.38 -1.19
CA GLU A 13 1.00 -4.27 -2.58
C GLU A 13 0.11 -3.05 -2.82
N LEU A 14 -0.87 -2.81 -1.92
CA LEU A 14 -1.74 -1.64 -1.99
C LEU A 14 -0.98 -0.32 -1.80
N LEU A 15 -0.09 -0.25 -0.82
CA LEU A 15 0.71 0.95 -0.57
C LEU A 15 1.67 1.21 -1.74
N SER A 16 2.28 0.18 -2.33
CA SER A 16 3.14 0.31 -3.52
C SER A 16 2.37 0.80 -4.74
N ALA A 17 1.18 0.24 -5.02
CA ALA A 17 0.33 0.71 -6.12
C ALA A 17 -0.01 2.21 -5.99
N LEU A 18 -0.31 2.66 -4.77
CA LEU A 18 -0.56 4.07 -4.46
C LEU A 18 0.70 4.97 -4.51
N GLU A 19 1.90 4.40 -4.51
CA GLU A 19 3.17 5.14 -4.66
C GLU A 19 3.51 5.35 -6.14
N GLU A 20 3.33 4.32 -6.96
CA GLU A 20 3.69 4.33 -8.38
C GLU A 20 2.71 5.14 -9.24
N GLU A 21 1.43 5.15 -8.87
CA GLU A 21 0.41 5.96 -9.54
C GLU A 21 -0.13 7.01 -8.57
N ASP A 22 0.10 8.30 -8.86
CA ASP A 22 -0.75 9.38 -8.33
C ASP A 22 -2.12 9.17 -9.00
N HIS A 23 -2.94 8.26 -8.46
CA HIS A 23 -4.21 7.76 -9.00
C HIS A 23 -5.24 8.89 -9.11
N SER A 24 -5.01 9.79 -10.04
CA SER A 24 -5.87 10.91 -10.42
C SER A 24 -7.13 10.44 -11.14
N ASN A 25 -7.18 9.16 -11.56
CA ASN A 25 -8.28 8.64 -12.38
C ASN A 25 -9.28 7.73 -11.65
N GLY A 26 -9.14 7.54 -10.33
CA GLY A 26 -10.13 6.87 -9.48
C GLY A 26 -10.29 5.36 -9.71
N HIS A 27 -9.40 4.74 -10.49
CA HIS A 27 -9.33 3.30 -10.66
C HIS A 27 -8.05 2.78 -10.01
N LEU A 28 -8.19 2.07 -8.89
CA LEU A 28 -7.08 1.37 -8.25
C LEU A 28 -7.07 -0.07 -8.77
N GLU A 29 -6.18 -0.36 -9.71
CA GLU A 29 -5.90 -1.74 -10.12
C GLU A 29 -4.68 -2.24 -9.33
N VAL A 30 -4.93 -3.19 -8.44
CA VAL A 30 -3.84 -3.98 -7.85
C VAL A 30 -3.86 -5.34 -8.53
N PRO A 31 -2.76 -5.75 -9.20
CA PRO A 31 -2.71 -7.02 -9.91
C PRO A 31 -3.00 -8.18 -8.93
N GLY A 32 -3.94 -9.05 -9.29
CA GLY A 32 -4.36 -10.18 -8.45
C GLY A 32 -5.44 -9.84 -7.42
N TRP A 33 -5.98 -8.63 -7.41
CA TRP A 33 -7.09 -8.21 -6.55
C TRP A 33 -8.39 -8.05 -7.33
N THR A 34 -9.50 -8.40 -6.68
CA THR A 34 -10.83 -7.98 -7.14
C THR A 34 -11.10 -6.55 -6.65
N GLY A 35 -11.90 -5.77 -7.40
CA GLY A 35 -12.23 -4.40 -7.02
C GLY A 35 -12.79 -4.26 -5.60
N GLU A 36 -13.61 -5.22 -5.15
CA GLU A 36 -14.14 -5.24 -3.78
C GLU A 36 -13.05 -5.46 -2.72
N ALA A 37 -12.10 -6.37 -2.98
CA ALA A 37 -11.00 -6.62 -2.05
C ALA A 37 -10.09 -5.40 -1.94
N ALA A 38 -9.80 -4.76 -3.08
CA ALA A 38 -8.98 -3.55 -3.14
C ALA A 38 -9.64 -2.39 -2.39
N GLU A 39 -10.95 -2.20 -2.55
CA GLU A 39 -11.71 -1.17 -1.85
C GLU A 39 -11.74 -1.38 -0.33
N LYS A 40 -11.96 -2.61 0.14
CA LYS A 40 -11.89 -2.96 1.57
C LYS A 40 -10.49 -2.73 2.14
N GLY A 41 -9.47 -3.07 1.36
CA GLY A 41 -8.07 -2.85 1.71
C GLY A 41 -7.73 -1.38 1.87
N ILE A 42 -8.06 -0.57 0.87
CA ILE A 42 -7.87 0.88 0.92
C ILE A 42 -8.66 1.50 2.07
N THR A 43 -9.92 1.10 2.29
CA THR A 43 -10.71 1.62 3.41
C THR A 43 -10.01 1.39 4.73
N THR A 44 -9.46 0.19 4.94
CA THR A 44 -8.66 -0.12 6.13
C THR A 44 -7.44 0.80 6.24
N LEU A 45 -6.72 1.04 5.13
CA LEU A 45 -5.55 1.93 5.12
C LEU A 45 -5.91 3.40 5.37
N VAL A 46 -7.10 3.82 4.97
CA VAL A 46 -7.66 5.15 5.26
C VAL A 46 -7.98 5.28 6.75
N GLU A 47 -8.66 4.30 7.35
CA GLU A 47 -8.96 4.28 8.79
C GLU A 47 -7.69 4.29 9.65
N GLN A 48 -6.64 3.61 9.19
CA GLN A 48 -5.34 3.59 9.88
C GLN A 48 -4.49 4.85 9.64
N GLY A 49 -4.94 5.76 8.77
CA GLY A 49 -4.26 7.01 8.42
C GLY A 49 -3.02 6.82 7.57
N TYR A 50 -2.88 5.70 6.86
CA TYR A 50 -1.81 5.50 5.88
C TYR A 50 -2.16 6.14 4.53
N VAL A 51 -3.45 6.17 4.19
CA VAL A 51 -3.98 6.70 2.94
C VAL A 51 -5.00 7.79 3.25
N HIS A 52 -5.02 8.84 2.44
CA HIS A 52 -6.06 9.86 2.46
C HIS A 52 -7.01 9.61 1.29
N LYS A 53 -8.31 9.52 1.58
CA LYS A 53 -9.37 9.48 0.57
C LYS A 53 -9.85 10.90 0.31
N GLY A 54 -9.54 11.43 -0.87
CA GLY A 54 -10.11 12.66 -1.39
C GLY A 54 -11.26 12.38 -2.36
N GLU A 55 -12.11 13.38 -2.55
CA GLU A 55 -13.10 13.38 -3.62
C GLU A 55 -12.53 14.23 -4.76
N ALA A 56 -12.12 13.59 -5.86
CA ALA A 56 -11.82 14.34 -7.07
C ALA A 56 -13.15 14.85 -7.64
N GLY A 57 -13.17 16.06 -8.20
CA GLY A 57 -14.36 16.83 -8.58
C GLY A 57 -15.33 16.21 -9.60
N GLU A 58 -15.22 14.91 -9.88
CA GLU A 58 -16.04 14.14 -10.81
C GLU A 58 -16.66 12.89 -10.15
N GLY A 59 -16.88 12.91 -8.83
CA GLY A 59 -17.54 11.84 -8.08
C GLY A 59 -16.75 10.53 -7.99
N ARG A 60 -15.46 10.56 -8.35
CA ARG A 60 -14.56 9.41 -8.22
C ARG A 60 -13.69 9.56 -6.97
N PRO A 61 -13.58 8.51 -6.15
CA PRO A 61 -12.70 8.54 -5.01
C PRO A 61 -11.24 8.58 -5.50
N HIS A 62 -10.47 9.52 -4.95
CA HIS A 62 -9.04 9.62 -5.16
C HIS A 62 -8.33 9.16 -3.89
N TYR A 63 -7.31 8.32 -4.02
CA TYR A 63 -6.54 7.83 -2.88
C TYR A 63 -5.09 8.32 -2.96
N LYS A 64 -4.59 9.00 -1.91
CA LYS A 64 -3.19 9.44 -1.83
C LYS A 64 -2.50 8.87 -0.61
N LEU A 65 -1.24 8.47 -0.76
CA LEU A 65 -0.38 8.14 0.38
C LEU A 65 -0.16 9.35 1.28
N THR A 66 -0.40 9.16 2.57
CA THR A 66 0.01 10.12 3.60
C THR A 66 1.52 10.01 3.86
N PRO A 67 2.14 11.00 4.52
CA PRO A 67 3.53 10.86 4.99
C PRO A 67 3.75 9.62 5.85
N LYS A 68 2.75 9.23 6.65
CA LYS A 68 2.78 8.02 7.49
C LYS A 68 2.82 6.76 6.63
N GLY A 69 1.94 6.65 5.63
CA GLY A 69 1.91 5.53 4.69
C GLY A 69 3.21 5.38 3.91
N ARG A 70 3.76 6.50 3.43
CA ARG A 70 5.05 6.53 2.74
C ARG A 70 6.20 6.05 3.64
N ASN A 71 6.25 6.51 4.89
CA ASN A 71 7.32 6.12 5.81
C ASN A 71 7.24 4.62 6.15
N VAL A 72 6.03 4.10 6.38
CA VAL A 72 5.83 2.65 6.56
C VAL A 72 6.25 1.88 5.32
N LEU A 73 5.86 2.30 4.13
CA LEU A 73 6.23 1.63 2.89
C LEU A 73 7.75 1.62 2.68
N GLN A 74 8.43 2.74 2.91
CA GLN A 74 9.90 2.84 2.85
C GLN A 74 10.58 1.95 3.89
N TYR A 75 10.07 1.92 5.11
CA TYR A 75 10.55 1.00 6.13
C TYR A 75 10.40 -0.44 5.66
N ILE A 76 9.23 -0.82 5.14
CA ILE A 76 9.00 -2.19 4.66
C ILE A 76 9.93 -2.52 3.50
N LYS A 77 10.02 -1.68 2.46
CA LYS A 77 10.97 -1.88 1.34
C LYS A 77 12.42 -2.02 1.80
N ARG A 78 12.82 -1.32 2.88
CA ARG A 78 14.17 -1.41 3.46
C ARG A 78 14.41 -2.72 4.22
N PHE A 79 13.40 -3.25 4.89
CA PHE A 79 13.52 -4.42 5.77
C PHE A 79 13.00 -5.74 5.16
N GLU A 80 12.19 -5.70 4.10
CA GLU A 80 11.71 -6.87 3.37
C GLU A 80 12.85 -7.78 2.88
N PRO A 81 13.95 -7.28 2.29
CA PRO A 81 15.06 -8.14 1.89
C PRO A 81 15.87 -8.68 3.09
N LEU A 82 15.69 -8.12 4.30
CA LEU A 82 16.33 -8.66 5.51
C LEU A 82 15.56 -9.85 6.10
N VAL A 83 14.25 -9.93 5.83
CA VAL A 83 13.40 -11.04 6.30
C VAL A 83 13.18 -12.12 5.25
N ASN A 84 13.43 -11.83 3.96
CA ASN A 84 13.44 -12.81 2.88
C ASN A 84 14.89 -13.15 2.49
N PRO A 85 15.51 -14.22 3.03
CA PRO A 85 16.92 -14.54 2.80
C PRO A 85 17.26 -14.95 1.35
N LEU A 86 16.29 -14.92 0.44
CA LEU A 86 16.47 -15.21 -0.99
C LEU A 86 16.76 -13.95 -1.83
N ASP A 87 16.67 -12.75 -1.26
CA ASP A 87 17.08 -11.51 -1.92
C ASP A 87 18.18 -10.84 -1.09
N PRO A 88 19.45 -10.81 -1.54
CA PRO A 88 20.49 -10.06 -0.87
C PRO A 88 20.20 -8.57 -1.06
N GLY A 89 19.36 -8.01 -0.20
CA GLY A 89 19.16 -6.57 -0.12
C GLY A 89 20.51 -5.85 -0.01
N PRO A 90 20.61 -4.61 -0.51
CA PRO A 90 21.89 -3.90 -0.60
C PRO A 90 22.53 -3.89 0.77
N GLY A 91 23.64 -4.63 0.89
CA GLY A 91 24.33 -4.87 2.13
C GLY A 91 24.44 -3.57 2.90
N LEU A 92 24.00 -3.60 4.16
CA LEU A 92 24.37 -2.59 5.13
C LEU A 92 25.90 -2.66 5.25
N GLY A 93 26.59 -1.91 4.40
CA GLY A 93 27.99 -1.61 4.54
C GLY A 93 28.16 -0.85 5.84
N HIS A 94 28.36 -1.60 6.92
CA HIS A 94 29.01 -1.08 8.11
C HIS A 94 30.51 -1.04 7.80
N GLN A 95 31.03 0.18 7.88
CA GLN A 95 32.45 0.54 7.77
C GLN A 95 33.32 -0.24 8.76
#